data_AF-A0A8T3V126-F1
#
_entry.id   AF-A0A8T3V126-F1
#
_cell.length_a   1.000
_cell.length_b   1.000
_cell.length_c   1.000
_cell.angle_alpha   90.00
_cell.angle_beta   90.00
_cell.angle_gamma   90.00
#
_symmetry.space_group_name_H-M   'P 1'
#
loop_
_entity.id
_entity.type
_entity.pdbx_description
1 polymer ?
#
loop_
_entity_poly.entity_id
_entity_poly.type
_entity_poly.pdbx_seq_one_letter_code
_entity_poly.pdbx_strand_id
1 'polypeptide(L)'
;MNEKEFYEILGFVKISPHRANTLKCISEELKIPSQIAKDLNIRTSQVSSALADLKKKGLVVCVNENVRKGRLYKCTPLGLEILKKI
;
A
#
# COMPACT_ATOMS: atom_id res chain seq x y z
N MET A 1 8.68 10.37 -13.61
CA MET A 1 9.14 8.99 -13.37
C MET A 1 9.67 8.45 -14.69
N ASN A 2 10.89 7.94 -14.71
CA ASN A 2 11.45 7.29 -15.89
C ASN A 2 11.21 5.77 -15.84
N GLU A 3 11.47 5.07 -16.94
CA GLU A 3 11.20 3.63 -17.06
C GLU A 3 11.98 2.79 -16.04
N LYS A 4 13.24 3.17 -15.74
CA LYS A 4 14.06 2.50 -14.74
C LYS A 4 13.43 2.57 -13.34
N GLU A 5 13.02 3.76 -12.93
CA GLU A 5 12.37 4.00 -11.63
C GLU A 5 11.06 3.20 -11.50
N PHE A 6 10.29 3.08 -12.59
CA PHE A 6 9.08 2.26 -12.62
C PHE A 6 9.39 0.77 -12.34
N TYR A 7 10.39 0.19 -13.00
CA TYR A 7 10.78 -1.20 -12.78
C TYR A 7 11.36 -1.44 -11.37
N GLU A 8 12.09 -0.47 -10.81
CA GLU A 8 12.56 -0.55 -9.42
C GLU A 8 11.39 -0.60 -8.43
N ILE A 9 10.36 0.23 -8.63
CA ILE A 9 9.13 0.21 -7.83
C ILE A 9 8.38 -1.12 -8.02
N LEU A 10 8.29 -1.62 -9.26
CA LEU A 10 7.64 -2.90 -9.56
C LEU A 10 8.32 -4.06 -8.84
N GLY A 11 9.65 -4.15 -8.93
CA GLY A 11 10.45 -5.15 -8.22
C GLY A 11 10.32 -5.02 -6.70
N PHE A 12 10.31 -3.78 -6.19
CA PHE A 12 10.04 -3.50 -4.78
C PHE A 12 8.67 -4.05 -4.34
N VAL A 13 7.60 -3.84 -5.10
CA VAL A 13 6.29 -4.40 -4.73
C VAL A 13 6.29 -5.93 -4.83
N LYS A 14 6.83 -6.50 -5.92
CA LYS A 14 6.79 -7.96 -6.17
C LYS A 14 7.54 -8.81 -5.14
N ILE A 15 8.66 -8.34 -4.61
CA ILE A 15 9.48 -9.14 -3.68
C ILE A 15 8.82 -9.35 -2.31
N SER A 16 7.77 -8.59 -1.96
CA SER A 16 7.09 -8.69 -0.67
C SER A 16 5.61 -9.00 -0.85
N PRO A 17 5.14 -10.21 -0.44
CA PRO A 17 3.72 -10.55 -0.46
C PRO A 17 2.87 -9.58 0.36
N HIS A 18 3.40 -9.09 1.50
CA HIS A 18 2.70 -8.12 2.33
C HIS A 18 2.48 -6.78 1.61
N ARG A 19 3.46 -6.28 0.85
CA ARG A 19 3.29 -5.05 0.06
C ARG A 19 2.29 -5.23 -1.07
N ALA A 20 2.44 -6.28 -1.86
CA ALA A 20 1.54 -6.57 -2.98
C ALA A 20 0.09 -6.75 -2.50
N ASN A 21 -0.12 -7.58 -1.48
CA ASN A 21 -1.47 -7.84 -0.95
C ASN A 21 -2.07 -6.62 -0.25
N THR A 22 -1.27 -5.84 0.50
CA THR A 22 -1.75 -4.59 1.12
C THR A 22 -2.18 -3.59 0.07
N LEU A 23 -1.37 -3.39 -0.99
CA LEU A 23 -1.68 -2.46 -2.07
C LEU A 23 -2.95 -2.89 -2.82
N LYS A 24 -3.09 -4.19 -3.11
CA LYS A 24 -4.28 -4.77 -3.74
C LYS A 24 -5.53 -4.65 -2.87
N CYS A 25 -5.40 -4.82 -1.55
CA CYS A 25 -6.53 -4.74 -0.62
C CYS A 25 -7.15 -3.33 -0.54
N ILE A 26 -6.39 -2.28 -0.84
CA ILE A 26 -6.82 -0.87 -0.78
C ILE A 26 -6.92 -0.20 -2.15
N SER A 27 -6.93 -0.98 -3.24
CA SER A 27 -6.95 -0.45 -4.60
C SER A 27 -8.27 0.25 -4.94
N GLU A 28 -9.39 -0.23 -4.39
CA GLU A 28 -10.73 0.26 -4.75
C GLU A 28 -11.42 1.01 -3.61
N GLU A 29 -10.94 0.87 -2.37
CA GLU A 29 -11.60 1.42 -1.19
C GLU A 29 -10.63 2.05 -0.20
N LEU A 30 -11.15 3.05 0.53
CA LEU A 30 -10.49 3.60 1.71
C LEU A 30 -10.57 2.59 2.86
N LYS A 31 -9.43 2.18 3.38
CA LYS A 31 -9.38 1.23 4.51
C LYS A 31 -8.51 1.72 5.65
N ILE A 32 -8.87 1.32 6.87
CA ILE A 32 -8.00 1.46 8.03
C ILE A 32 -7.08 0.23 8.18
N PRO A 33 -5.89 0.36 8.80
CA PRO A 33 -4.95 -0.76 8.93
C PRO A 33 -5.53 -2.04 9.54
N SER A 34 -6.46 -1.94 10.49
CA SER A 34 -7.11 -3.10 11.10
C SER A 34 -8.08 -3.83 10.17
N GLN A 35 -8.73 -3.12 9.24
CA GLN A 35 -9.57 -3.75 8.20
C GLN A 35 -8.68 -4.53 7.23
N ILE A 36 -7.61 -3.92 6.73
CA ILE A 36 -6.65 -4.58 5.84
C ILE A 36 -6.06 -5.84 6.52
N ALA A 37 -5.70 -5.73 7.81
CA ALA A 37 -5.17 -6.84 8.58
C ALA A 37 -6.17 -8.01 8.68
N LYS A 38 -7.46 -7.69 8.89
CA LYS A 38 -8.54 -8.68 8.90
C LYS A 38 -8.75 -9.32 7.53
N ASP A 39 -8.82 -8.52 6.47
CA ASP A 39 -9.05 -8.98 5.10
C ASP A 39 -7.92 -9.89 4.59
N LEU A 40 -6.68 -9.59 4.99
CA LEU A 40 -5.49 -10.36 4.61
C LEU A 40 -5.13 -11.46 5.64
N ASN A 41 -5.88 -11.57 6.74
CA ASN A 41 -5.59 -12.47 7.86
C ASN A 41 -4.13 -12.40 8.37
N ILE A 42 -3.64 -11.17 8.59
CA ILE A 42 -2.28 -10.90 9.10
C ILE A 42 -2.30 -9.92 10.27
N ARG A 43 -1.14 -9.71 10.90
CA ARG A 43 -1.03 -8.76 12.02
C ARG A 43 -1.08 -7.32 11.51
N THR A 44 -1.76 -6.44 12.25
CA THR A 44 -1.81 -4.98 11.97
C THR A 44 -0.42 -4.35 11.91
N SER A 45 0.56 -4.89 12.65
CA SER A 45 1.96 -4.44 12.57
C SER A 45 2.58 -4.69 11.19
N GLN A 46 2.32 -5.84 10.57
CA GLN A 46 2.80 -6.16 9.21
C GLN A 46 2.16 -5.24 8.18
N VAL A 47 0.85 -4.98 8.30
CA VAL A 47 0.14 -3.99 7.47
C VAL A 47 0.74 -2.60 7.65
N SER A 48 1.00 -2.18 8.89
CA SER A 48 1.55 -0.85 9.19
C SER A 48 2.94 -0.66 8.57
N SER A 49 3.79 -1.68 8.64
CA SER A 49 5.10 -1.70 7.97
C SER A 49 4.95 -1.63 6.45
N ALA A 50 4.06 -2.42 5.87
CA ALA A 50 3.80 -2.40 4.42
C ALA A 50 3.27 -1.03 3.95
N LEU A 51 2.31 -0.44 4.66
CA LEU A 51 1.78 0.88 4.34
C LEU A 51 2.84 1.98 4.46
N ALA A 52 3.72 1.91 5.46
CA ALA A 52 4.82 2.86 5.59
C ALA A 52 5.80 2.77 4.40
N ASP A 53 6.15 1.55 4.01
CA ASP A 53 7.00 1.28 2.85
C ASP A 53 6.38 1.74 1.53
N LEU A 54 5.12 1.40 1.30
CA LEU A 54 4.36 1.82 0.12
C LEU A 54 4.19 3.33 0.07
N LYS A 55 3.97 3.98 1.22
CA LYS A 55 3.85 5.45 1.33
C LYS A 55 5.16 6.14 0.98
N LYS A 56 6.31 5.62 1.43
CA LYS A 56 7.65 6.14 1.07
C LYS A 56 7.89 6.11 -0.44
N LYS A 57 7.29 5.15 -1.16
CA LYS A 57 7.36 5.04 -2.62
C LYS A 57 6.20 5.75 -3.35
N GLY A 58 5.35 6.49 -2.63
CA GLY A 58 4.24 7.24 -3.22
C GLY A 58 3.10 6.37 -3.77
N LEU A 59 3.02 5.09 -3.38
CA LEU A 59 2.02 4.13 -3.88
C LEU A 59 0.70 4.19 -3.11
N VAL A 60 0.76 4.68 -1.87
CA VAL A 60 -0.40 4.87 -1.00
C VAL A 60 -0.30 6.20 -0.27
N VAL A 61 -1.44 6.73 0.14
CA VAL A 61 -1.50 7.96 0.94
C VAL A 61 -2.42 7.76 2.15
N CYS A 62 -2.04 8.35 3.28
CA CYS A 62 -2.88 8.46 4.46
C CYS A 62 -3.71 9.73 4.33
N VAL A 63 -5.04 9.63 4.30
CA VAL A 63 -5.90 10.77 3.97
C VAL A 63 -6.12 11.69 5.18
N ASN A 64 -5.94 11.17 6.39
CA ASN A 64 -6.10 11.87 7.66
C ASN A 64 -4.85 11.71 8.55
N GLU A 65 -3.74 12.30 8.13
CA GLU A 65 -2.44 12.15 8.81
C GLU A 65 -2.43 12.69 10.24
N ASN A 66 -3.31 13.64 10.54
CA ASN A 66 -3.41 14.31 11.83
C ASN A 66 -3.99 13.43 12.96
N VAL A 67 -4.58 12.28 12.63
CA VAL A 67 -5.14 11.38 13.64
C VAL A 67 -4.21 10.22 13.96
N ARG A 68 -4.16 9.84 15.25
CA ARG A 68 -3.40 8.68 15.73
C ARG A 68 -4.18 7.37 15.58
N LYS A 69 -5.50 7.39 15.80
CA LYS A 69 -6.42 6.25 15.63
C LYS A 69 -7.35 6.53 14.45
N GLY A 70 -7.69 5.49 13.69
CA GLY A 70 -8.61 5.60 12.54
C GLY A 70 -7.98 6.17 11.27
N ARG A 71 -6.66 5.99 11.08
CA ARG A 71 -6.00 6.40 9.84
C ARG A 71 -6.56 5.67 8.63
N LEU A 72 -6.99 6.41 7.63
CA LEU A 72 -7.54 5.92 6.37
C LEU A 72 -6.47 5.98 5.30
N TYR A 73 -6.30 4.88 4.58
CA TYR A 73 -5.36 4.76 3.48
C TYR A 73 -6.10 4.54 2.17
N LYS A 74 -5.57 5.12 1.10
CA LYS A 74 -6.00 4.85 -0.27
C LYS A 74 -4.79 4.60 -1.17
N CYS A 75 -5.00 3.82 -2.22
CA CYS A 75 -4.04 3.68 -3.31
C CYS A 75 -3.92 4.99 -4.12
N THR A 76 -2.72 5.31 -4.60
CA THR A 76 -2.49 6.45 -5.51
C THR A 76 -2.62 6.00 -6.97
N PRO A 77 -2.73 6.92 -7.95
CA PRO A 77 -2.71 6.55 -9.36
C PRO A 77 -1.49 5.71 -9.74
N LEU A 78 -0.31 6.05 -9.22
CA LEU A 78 0.91 5.26 -9.40
C LEU A 78 0.79 3.85 -8.81
N GLY A 79 0.24 3.72 -7.60
CA GLY A 79 -0.03 2.42 -6.99
C GLY A 79 -0.94 1.54 -7.84
N LEU A 80 -1.98 2.13 -8.46
CA LEU A 80 -2.87 1.43 -9.38
C LEU A 80 -2.17 1.00 -10.67
N GLU A 81 -1.30 1.85 -11.22
CA GLU A 81 -0.49 1.48 -12.39
C GLU A 81 0.46 0.30 -12.10
N ILE A 82 1.10 0.30 -10.93
CA ILE A 82 1.95 -0.82 -10.49
C ILE A 82 1.12 -2.09 -10.32
N LEU A 83 -0.09 -2.00 -9.73
CA LEU A 83 -0.99 -3.14 -9.58
C LEU A 83 -1.39 -3.76 -10.92
N LYS A 84 -1.56 -2.97 -11.98
CA LYS A 84 -1.89 -3.48 -13.32
C LYS A 84 -0.75 -4.31 -13.96
N LYS A 85 0.45 -4.28 -13.38
CA LYS A 85 1.66 -4.95 -13.91
C LYS A 85 2.13 -6.12 -13.03
N ILE A 86 1.43 -6.44 -11.94
CA ILE A 86 1.77 -7.56 -11.05
C ILE A 86 0.71 -8.65 -11.03
#